data_AF-A0A3B8J6F8-F1
#
_entry.id   AF-A0A3B8J6F8-F1
#
_cell.length_a   1.000
_cell.length_b   1.000
_cell.length_c   1.000
_cell.angle_alpha   90.00
_cell.angle_beta   90.00
_cell.angle_gamma   90.00
#
_symmetry.space_group_name_H-M   'P 1'
#
loop_
_entity.id
_entity.type
_entity.pdbx_description
1 polymer ?
#
loop_
_entity_poly.entity_id
_entity_poly.type
_entity_poly.pdbx_seq_one_letter_code
_entity_poly.pdbx_strand_id
1 'polypeptide(L)'
;MSMELNDAIMPDEEIQQTSETAEIDQGDATQEAQTTPQETTQAAEQETVQEKQEKQDKLFRQADVDRIVQERLARERQKYENNPYLKYLQEKAQRLGITVEQLIENDRKWEEQQQIQKLVQQNIPPEFAKEMLENRKFREMYQAEQQRRQQEETRRQIFMEFIQTYPDVKADQIPQEVWQMTFQQGYPLTAAYAIWENKQLKQQMQTIQANQKNAETSTGAAKNVDKVQGKDPFEIGFDSV
;
A
#
# COMPACT_ATOMS: atom_id res chain seq x y z
N MET A 1 -60.18 -16.01 -25.69
CA MET A 1 -60.16 -17.47 -25.53
C MET A 1 -58.70 -17.91 -25.64
N SER A 2 -58.15 -18.80 -24.82
CA SER A 2 -58.57 -19.28 -23.48
C SER A 2 -57.31 -19.81 -22.76
N MET A 3 -57.38 -19.99 -21.44
CA MET A 3 -56.30 -20.58 -20.64
C MET A 3 -56.30 -22.12 -20.72
N GLU A 4 -55.09 -22.68 -20.68
CA GLU A 4 -54.69 -23.96 -20.06
C GLU A 4 -53.14 -23.89 -20.09
N LEU A 5 -52.38 -23.71 -19.01
CA LEU A 5 -52.55 -24.05 -17.59
C LEU A 5 -52.59 -25.57 -17.36
N ASN A 6 -51.43 -26.12 -16.98
CA ASN A 6 -51.36 -27.39 -16.24
C ASN A 6 -50.04 -27.45 -15.45
N ASP A 7 -50.13 -27.69 -14.15
CA ASP A 7 -48.99 -27.74 -13.21
C ASP A 7 -48.29 -29.11 -13.20
N ALA A 8 -46.99 -29.12 -12.87
CA ALA A 8 -46.24 -30.34 -12.57
C ALA A 8 -45.01 -30.09 -11.64
N ILE A 9 -45.30 -29.67 -10.41
CA ILE A 9 -44.78 -30.18 -9.12
C ILE A 9 -43.26 -30.54 -9.02
N MET A 10 -42.58 -29.97 -8.01
CA MET A 10 -41.20 -30.29 -7.61
C MET A 10 -41.10 -31.59 -6.75
N PRO A 11 -39.89 -32.13 -6.54
CA PRO A 11 -39.09 -31.81 -5.33
C PRO A 11 -37.75 -31.14 -5.71
N ASP A 12 -37.23 -30.16 -4.97
CA ASP A 12 -36.61 -30.24 -3.64
C ASP A 12 -35.36 -31.14 -3.56
N GLU A 13 -34.19 -30.50 -3.47
CA GLU A 13 -33.04 -31.01 -2.73
C GLU A 13 -32.34 -29.80 -2.06
N GLU A 14 -31.99 -29.94 -0.77
CA GLU A 14 -31.79 -28.80 0.13
C GLU A 14 -30.35 -28.26 0.16
N ILE A 15 -30.19 -26.93 0.29
CA ILE A 15 -28.98 -26.34 0.89
C ILE A 15 -29.29 -26.07 2.38
N GLN A 16 -29.10 -27.09 3.22
CA GLN A 16 -29.31 -26.97 4.65
C GLN A 16 -28.28 -26.04 5.30
N GLN A 17 -28.76 -25.07 6.07
CA GLN A 17 -27.96 -24.34 7.04
C GLN A 17 -27.84 -25.18 8.31
N THR A 18 -26.63 -25.38 8.84
CA THR A 18 -26.41 -25.84 10.21
C THR A 18 -25.64 -24.79 11.00
N SER A 19 -26.38 -23.92 11.68
CA SER A 19 -25.89 -23.09 12.77
C SER A 19 -26.32 -23.71 14.09
N GLU A 20 -25.38 -24.06 14.96
CA GLU A 20 -25.68 -24.52 16.32
C GLU A 20 -24.65 -23.94 17.31
N THR A 21 -25.03 -23.82 18.58
CA THR A 21 -24.39 -22.91 19.55
C THR A 21 -24.40 -23.46 20.97
N ALA A 22 -23.33 -23.17 21.73
CA ALA A 22 -23.14 -23.48 23.15
C ALA A 22 -22.95 -25.01 23.44
N GLU A 23 -22.35 -25.46 24.55
CA GLU A 23 -22.19 -24.83 25.87
C GLU A 23 -20.78 -24.89 26.49
N ILE A 24 -20.46 -23.82 27.22
CA ILE A 24 -19.96 -23.73 28.62
C ILE A 24 -19.42 -25.02 29.31
N ASP A 25 -18.25 -24.91 29.95
CA ASP A 25 -18.02 -25.43 31.32
C ASP A 25 -17.01 -24.53 32.09
N GLN A 26 -16.87 -24.71 33.41
CA GLN A 26 -16.17 -23.81 34.35
C GLN A 26 -15.04 -24.49 35.16
N GLY A 27 -14.25 -23.68 35.89
CA GLY A 27 -13.15 -24.12 36.78
C GLY A 27 -11.86 -23.34 36.51
N ASP A 28 -11.52 -22.21 37.15
CA ASP A 28 -11.53 -21.76 38.56
C ASP A 28 -10.19 -21.98 39.31
N ALA A 29 -9.97 -21.15 40.33
CA ALA A 29 -9.00 -21.25 41.43
C ALA A 29 -7.49 -20.98 41.15
N THR A 30 -7.09 -19.72 41.42
CA THR A 30 -5.85 -19.32 42.17
C THR A 30 -4.47 -19.69 41.60
N GLN A 31 -3.33 -19.07 41.91
CA GLN A 31 -2.88 -17.88 42.67
C GLN A 31 -1.60 -17.39 41.92
N GLU A 32 -0.90 -16.29 42.18
CA GLU A 32 -0.75 -15.42 43.36
C GLU A 32 -0.33 -14.01 42.90
N ALA A 33 -0.32 -13.01 43.80
CA ALA A 33 0.08 -11.64 43.48
C ALA A 33 1.36 -11.22 44.23
N GLN A 34 2.17 -10.36 43.62
CA GLN A 34 2.93 -9.33 44.36
C GLN A 34 3.37 -8.17 43.46
N THR A 35 3.27 -6.95 43.99
CA THR A 35 3.50 -5.69 43.25
C THR A 35 4.08 -4.61 44.17
N THR A 36 5.14 -3.91 43.73
CA THR A 36 5.59 -2.57 44.21
C THR A 36 5.97 -2.45 45.71
N PRO A 37 6.47 -1.30 46.21
CA PRO A 37 6.93 -0.04 45.58
C PRO A 37 8.47 0.15 45.76
N GLN A 38 9.17 1.31 45.74
CA GLN A 38 8.85 2.74 45.49
C GLN A 38 10.14 3.52 45.10
N GLU A 39 10.04 4.54 44.22
CA GLU A 39 10.84 5.81 44.07
C GLU A 39 12.40 5.80 44.20
N THR A 40 13.20 6.79 43.75
CA THR A 40 13.02 8.20 43.35
C THR A 40 13.98 8.47 42.15
N THR A 41 13.74 9.32 41.14
CA THR A 41 13.67 10.80 41.22
C THR A 41 13.27 11.39 39.84
N GLN A 42 12.53 12.50 39.82
CA GLN A 42 12.28 13.29 38.61
C GLN A 42 13.40 14.32 38.36
N ALA A 43 14.08 14.30 37.21
CA ALA A 43 14.84 15.44 36.66
C ALA A 43 15.45 15.17 35.26
N ALA A 44 14.67 15.25 34.17
CA ALA A 44 15.24 15.28 32.80
C ALA A 44 14.29 15.81 31.68
N GLU A 45 13.23 16.59 31.99
CA GLU A 45 12.39 17.22 30.95
C GLU A 45 13.10 18.42 30.28
N GLN A 46 14.19 18.15 29.55
CA GLN A 46 14.85 19.16 28.71
C GLN A 46 15.79 18.61 27.60
N GLU A 47 15.55 17.40 27.08
CA GLU A 47 16.07 17.01 25.76
C GLU A 47 15.36 17.79 24.64
N THR A 48 15.83 19.03 24.51
CA THR A 48 15.75 19.97 23.38
C THR A 48 15.01 19.50 22.13
N VAL A 49 13.91 20.21 21.84
CA VAL A 49 13.25 20.25 20.51
C VAL A 49 14.25 20.50 19.36
N GLN A 50 15.37 21.17 19.66
CA GLN A 50 16.48 21.42 18.73
C GLN A 50 17.05 20.12 18.13
N GLU A 51 17.23 19.03 18.88
CA GLU A 51 17.83 17.78 18.34
C GLU A 51 16.89 17.02 17.40
N LYS A 52 15.61 17.40 17.38
CA LYS A 52 14.59 16.95 16.43
C LYS A 52 14.48 17.85 15.20
N GLN A 53 14.84 19.14 15.32
CA GLN A 53 14.89 20.11 14.23
C GLN A 53 16.23 20.05 13.45
N GLU A 54 17.36 19.84 14.13
CA GLU A 54 18.69 19.64 13.49
C GLU A 54 18.75 18.42 12.56
N LYS A 55 17.75 17.52 12.60
CA LYS A 55 17.62 16.38 11.68
C LYS A 55 16.89 16.73 10.37
N GLN A 56 16.34 17.95 10.25
CA GLN A 56 15.61 18.39 9.04
C GLN A 56 16.47 19.26 8.11
N ASP A 57 17.29 20.17 8.65
CA ASP A 57 18.15 21.07 7.85
C ASP A 57 19.60 20.57 7.65
N LYS A 58 19.82 19.23 7.65
CA LYS A 58 21.10 18.67 7.22
C LYS A 58 21.23 18.73 5.70
N LEU A 59 21.70 19.88 5.23
CA LEU A 59 22.21 20.06 3.88
C LEU A 59 23.29 18.99 3.62
N PHE A 60 22.94 17.96 2.85
CA PHE A 60 23.81 16.79 2.65
C PHE A 60 25.19 17.22 2.14
N ARG A 61 26.26 16.79 2.80
CA ARG A 61 27.61 17.02 2.28
C ARG A 61 27.77 16.16 1.03
N GLN A 62 28.58 16.58 0.07
CA GLN A 62 28.71 15.85 -1.19
C GLN A 62 29.08 14.38 -0.97
N ALA A 63 29.97 14.09 -0.02
CA ALA A 63 30.32 12.72 0.39
C ALA A 63 29.15 11.89 0.97
N ASP A 64 28.15 12.51 1.61
CA ASP A 64 26.93 11.82 2.06
C ASP A 64 26.06 11.43 0.85
N VAL A 65 25.92 12.33 -0.13
CA VAL A 65 25.21 12.06 -1.39
C VAL A 65 25.92 10.98 -2.19
N ASP A 66 27.25 11.08 -2.34
CA ASP A 66 28.07 10.09 -3.04
C ASP A 66 27.95 8.71 -2.40
N ARG A 67 27.96 8.63 -1.05
CA ARG A 67 27.72 7.38 -0.32
C ARG A 67 26.32 6.82 -0.57
N ILE A 68 25.27 7.65 -0.49
CA ILE A 68 23.88 7.22 -0.75
C ILE A 68 23.72 6.73 -2.20
N VAL A 69 24.37 7.39 -3.17
CA VAL A 69 24.40 6.95 -4.57
C VAL A 69 25.14 5.61 -4.71
N GLN A 70 26.30 5.44 -4.08
CA GLN A 70 27.06 4.18 -4.10
C GLN A 70 26.29 3.03 -3.44
N GLU A 71 25.66 3.25 -2.28
CA GLU A 71 24.83 2.24 -1.59
C GLU A 71 23.61 1.86 -2.44
N ARG A 72 22.97 2.82 -3.12
CA ARG A 72 21.88 2.54 -4.05
C ARG A 72 22.35 1.76 -5.28
N LEU A 73 23.47 2.16 -5.88
CA LEU A 73 24.05 1.51 -7.05
C LEU A 73 24.52 0.08 -6.73
N ALA A 74 25.08 -0.15 -5.53
CA ALA A 74 25.43 -1.48 -5.03
C ALA A 74 24.19 -2.35 -4.80
N ARG A 75 23.13 -1.80 -4.22
CA ARG A 75 21.85 -2.50 -4.02
C ARG A 75 21.16 -2.86 -5.34
N GLU A 76 21.22 -1.97 -6.33
CA GLU A 76 20.74 -2.28 -7.69
C GLU A 76 21.62 -3.32 -8.39
N ARG A 77 22.96 -3.24 -8.29
CA ARG A 77 23.87 -4.29 -8.78
C ARG A 77 23.53 -5.66 -8.19
N GLN A 78 23.42 -5.77 -6.86
CA GLN A 78 23.05 -7.02 -6.19
C GLN A 78 21.69 -7.58 -6.63
N LYS A 79 20.72 -6.71 -6.95
CA LYS A 79 19.39 -7.10 -7.48
C LYS A 79 19.48 -7.75 -8.87
N TYR A 80 20.48 -7.38 -9.68
CA TYR A 80 20.68 -7.94 -11.03
C TYR A 80 21.74 -9.05 -11.07
N GLU A 81 22.78 -9.00 -10.23
CA GLU A 81 23.82 -10.04 -10.10
C GLU A 81 23.25 -11.38 -9.61
N ASN A 82 22.27 -11.33 -8.70
CA ASN A 82 21.58 -12.53 -8.19
C ASN A 82 20.44 -13.02 -9.11
N ASN A 83 20.23 -12.42 -10.28
CA ASN A 83 19.18 -12.82 -11.20
C ASN A 83 19.64 -14.05 -12.02
N PRO A 84 18.98 -15.23 -11.89
CA PRO A 84 19.43 -16.45 -12.55
C PRO A 84 19.36 -16.38 -14.08
N TYR A 85 18.42 -15.60 -14.63
CA TYR A 85 18.29 -15.42 -16.08
C TYR A 85 19.45 -14.59 -16.66
N LEU A 86 19.85 -13.52 -15.97
CA LEU A 86 21.01 -12.70 -16.38
C LEU A 86 22.32 -13.49 -16.26
N LYS A 87 22.49 -14.25 -15.18
CA LYS A 87 23.64 -15.15 -15.02
C LYS A 87 23.72 -16.19 -16.14
N TYR A 88 22.61 -16.86 -16.48
CA TYR A 88 22.57 -17.81 -17.59
C TYR A 88 22.91 -17.16 -18.95
N LEU A 89 22.37 -15.98 -19.24
CA LEU A 89 22.71 -15.24 -20.47
C LEU A 89 24.19 -14.85 -20.52
N GLN A 90 24.76 -14.44 -19.38
CA GLN A 90 26.19 -14.12 -19.26
C GLN A 90 27.08 -15.36 -19.47
N GLU A 91 26.74 -16.51 -18.87
CA GLU A 91 27.44 -17.78 -19.08
C GLU A 91 27.32 -18.28 -20.53
N LYS A 92 26.15 -18.16 -21.17
CA LYS A 92 25.92 -18.47 -22.59
C LYS A 92 26.77 -17.57 -23.49
N ALA A 93 26.80 -16.26 -23.22
CA ALA A 93 27.59 -15.28 -23.96
C ALA A 93 29.11 -15.54 -23.83
N GLN A 94 29.60 -15.77 -22.60
CA GLN A 94 31.00 -16.13 -22.32
C GLN A 94 31.43 -17.40 -23.05
N ARG A 95 30.60 -18.46 -23.02
CA ARG A 95 30.89 -19.73 -23.74
C ARG A 95 30.98 -19.55 -25.26
N LEU A 96 30.23 -18.60 -25.80
CA LEU A 96 30.20 -18.28 -27.24
C LEU A 96 31.22 -17.21 -27.64
N GLY A 97 31.97 -16.62 -26.69
CA GLY A 97 32.95 -15.56 -26.96
C GLY A 97 32.35 -14.21 -27.38
N ILE A 98 31.07 -13.96 -27.08
CA ILE A 98 30.32 -12.76 -27.48
C ILE A 98 29.82 -11.99 -26.24
N THR A 99 29.35 -10.76 -26.44
CA THR A 99 28.66 -10.00 -25.38
C THR A 99 27.20 -10.45 -25.21
N VAL A 100 26.60 -10.16 -24.05
CA VAL A 100 25.16 -10.41 -23.83
C VAL A 100 24.29 -9.61 -24.81
N GLU A 101 24.71 -8.39 -25.17
CA GLU A 101 24.05 -7.56 -26.18
C GLU A 101 24.07 -8.23 -27.57
N GLN A 102 25.24 -8.73 -27.99
CA GLN A 102 25.38 -9.47 -29.25
C GLN A 102 24.59 -10.78 -29.24
N LEU A 103 24.50 -11.45 -28.09
CA LEU A 103 23.66 -12.63 -27.92
C LEU A 103 22.18 -12.30 -28.15
N ILE A 104 21.66 -11.24 -27.53
CA ILE A 104 20.25 -10.80 -27.67
C ILE A 104 19.94 -10.37 -29.11
N GLU A 105 20.79 -9.55 -29.73
CA GLU A 105 20.59 -9.06 -31.10
C GLU A 105 20.71 -10.19 -32.15
N ASN A 106 21.53 -11.22 -31.88
CA ASN A 106 21.58 -12.44 -32.71
C ASN A 106 20.32 -13.30 -32.55
N ASP A 107 19.80 -13.46 -31.33
CA ASP A 107 18.55 -14.16 -31.02
C ASP A 107 17.38 -13.48 -31.76
N ARG A 108 17.25 -12.15 -31.63
CA ARG A 108 16.20 -11.36 -32.32
C ARG A 108 16.30 -11.45 -33.85
N LYS A 109 17.52 -11.43 -34.42
CA LYS A 109 17.74 -11.65 -35.85
C LYS A 109 17.34 -13.05 -36.31
N TRP A 110 17.56 -14.07 -35.47
CA TRP A 110 17.11 -15.43 -35.77
C TRP A 110 15.58 -15.53 -35.74
N GLU A 111 14.90 -14.92 -34.75
CA GLU A 111 13.43 -14.84 -34.72
C GLU A 111 12.86 -14.12 -35.95
N GLU A 112 13.44 -12.97 -36.34
CA GLU A 112 13.04 -12.23 -37.53
C GLU A 112 13.19 -13.07 -38.80
N GLN A 113 14.29 -13.84 -38.93
CA GLN A 113 14.49 -14.78 -40.02
C GLN A 113 13.47 -15.93 -40.00
N GLN A 114 13.10 -16.48 -38.83
CA GLN A 114 12.05 -17.50 -38.72
C GLN A 114 10.68 -16.95 -39.12
N GLN A 115 10.35 -15.70 -38.76
CA GLN A 115 9.12 -15.05 -39.21
C GLN A 115 9.10 -14.85 -40.74
N ILE A 116 10.22 -14.39 -41.33
CA ILE A 116 10.36 -14.27 -42.79
C ILE A 116 10.23 -15.64 -43.48
N GLN A 117 10.90 -16.68 -42.98
CA GLN A 117 10.79 -18.04 -43.52
C GLN A 117 9.36 -18.60 -43.45
N LYS A 118 8.59 -18.26 -42.41
CA LYS A 118 7.17 -18.63 -42.28
C LYS A 118 6.29 -17.93 -43.33
N LEU A 119 6.55 -16.64 -43.61
CA LEU A 119 5.86 -15.90 -44.67
C LEU A 119 6.23 -16.42 -46.07
N VAL A 120 7.51 -16.77 -46.30
CA VAL A 120 7.97 -17.37 -47.56
C VAL A 120 7.32 -18.74 -47.82
N GLN A 121 7.13 -19.56 -46.78
CA GLN A 121 6.33 -20.81 -46.87
C GLN A 121 4.85 -20.57 -47.21
N GLN A 122 4.32 -19.36 -47.02
CA GLN A 122 2.98 -18.94 -47.43
C GLN A 122 2.96 -18.34 -48.85
N ASN A 123 4.00 -18.60 -49.66
CA ASN A 123 4.23 -18.04 -51.00
C ASN A 123 4.42 -16.51 -51.04
N ILE A 124 4.79 -15.88 -49.93
CA ILE A 124 5.10 -14.44 -49.90
C ILE A 124 6.57 -14.23 -50.30
N PRO A 125 6.90 -13.41 -51.32
CA PRO A 125 8.29 -13.13 -51.69
C PRO A 125 9.11 -12.57 -50.51
N PRO A 126 10.40 -12.93 -50.37
CA PRO A 126 11.19 -12.62 -49.17
C PRO A 126 11.33 -11.12 -48.89
N GLU A 127 11.35 -10.28 -49.92
CA GLU A 127 11.41 -8.82 -49.74
C GLU A 127 10.09 -8.26 -49.19
N PHE A 128 8.94 -8.71 -49.69
CA PHE A 128 7.63 -8.33 -49.14
C PHE A 128 7.39 -8.92 -47.74
N ALA A 129 7.99 -10.08 -47.44
CA ALA A 129 7.98 -10.64 -46.09
C ALA A 129 8.75 -9.78 -45.07
N LYS A 130 9.91 -9.21 -45.46
CA LYS A 130 10.62 -8.19 -44.65
C LYS A 130 9.77 -6.93 -44.49
N GLU A 131 9.28 -6.39 -45.61
CA GLU A 131 8.49 -5.16 -45.63
C GLU A 131 7.23 -5.27 -44.76
N MET A 132 6.55 -6.43 -44.77
CA MET A 132 5.39 -6.70 -43.92
C MET A 132 5.76 -6.75 -42.41
N LEU A 133 6.92 -7.29 -42.08
CA LEU A 133 7.43 -7.39 -40.71
C LEU A 133 7.85 -6.01 -40.18
N GLU A 134 8.53 -5.20 -41.00
CA GLU A 134 8.88 -3.81 -40.70
C GLU A 134 7.63 -2.93 -40.56
N ASN A 135 6.67 -3.02 -41.48
CA ASN A 135 5.38 -2.35 -41.40
C ASN A 135 4.59 -2.75 -40.15
N ARG A 136 4.68 -4.01 -39.69
CA ARG A 136 4.06 -4.45 -38.43
C ARG A 136 4.71 -3.77 -37.23
N LYS A 137 6.05 -3.87 -37.10
CA LYS A 137 6.81 -3.19 -36.02
C LYS A 137 6.53 -1.68 -35.98
N PHE A 138 6.49 -1.03 -37.15
CA PHE A 138 6.19 0.40 -37.24
C PHE A 138 4.77 0.72 -36.73
N ARG A 139 3.75 -0.06 -37.12
CA ARG A 139 2.38 0.10 -36.63
C ARG A 139 2.28 -0.13 -35.13
N GLU A 140 2.93 -1.16 -34.60
CA GLU A 140 2.97 -1.48 -33.17
C GLU A 140 3.62 -0.35 -32.35
N MET A 141 4.80 0.13 -32.76
CA MET A 141 5.46 1.27 -32.11
C MET A 141 4.64 2.56 -32.21
N TYR A 142 4.04 2.85 -33.37
CA TYR A 142 3.18 4.03 -33.55
C TYR A 142 1.94 3.96 -32.66
N GLN A 143 1.29 2.79 -32.57
CA GLN A 143 0.13 2.60 -31.68
C GLN A 143 0.51 2.71 -30.21
N ALA A 144 1.65 2.15 -29.79
CA ALA A 144 2.15 2.26 -28.42
C ALA A 144 2.49 3.72 -28.04
N GLU A 145 3.14 4.47 -28.94
CA GLU A 145 3.43 5.90 -28.76
C GLU A 145 2.15 6.74 -28.69
N GLN A 146 1.16 6.47 -29.54
CA GLN A 146 -0.14 7.15 -29.49
C GLN A 146 -0.90 6.83 -28.19
N GLN A 147 -0.91 5.58 -27.75
CA GLN A 147 -1.52 5.19 -26.46
C GLN A 147 -0.80 5.85 -25.28
N ARG A 148 0.54 5.91 -25.29
CA ARG A 148 1.31 6.65 -24.27
C ARG A 148 0.94 8.12 -24.24
N ARG A 149 0.91 8.81 -25.39
CA ARG A 149 0.53 10.22 -25.47
C ARG A 149 -0.88 10.48 -24.95
N GLN A 150 -1.84 9.63 -25.31
CA GLN A 150 -3.21 9.72 -24.80
C GLN A 150 -3.25 9.52 -23.28
N GLN A 151 -2.55 8.53 -22.74
CA GLN A 151 -2.46 8.31 -21.28
C GLN A 151 -1.78 9.49 -20.56
N GLU A 152 -0.70 10.03 -21.11
CA GLU A 152 0.02 11.18 -20.55
C GLU A 152 -0.83 12.46 -20.59
N GLU A 153 -1.56 12.70 -21.68
CA GLU A 153 -2.49 13.83 -21.80
C GLU A 153 -3.71 13.67 -20.88
N THR A 154 -4.33 12.49 -20.81
CA THR A 154 -5.44 12.22 -19.87
C THR A 154 -4.99 12.42 -18.42
N ARG A 155 -3.80 11.93 -18.04
CA ARG A 155 -3.23 12.16 -16.70
C ARG A 155 -2.94 13.64 -16.44
N ARG A 156 -2.48 14.40 -17.45
CA ARG A 156 -2.28 15.85 -17.34
C ARG A 156 -3.60 16.58 -17.15
N GLN A 157 -4.65 16.23 -17.88
CA GLN A 157 -5.98 16.84 -17.76
C GLN A 157 -6.58 16.61 -16.38
N ILE A 158 -6.58 15.36 -15.89
CA ILE A 158 -7.06 15.01 -14.53
C ILE A 158 -6.30 15.78 -13.45
N PHE A 159 -4.97 15.92 -13.59
CA PHE A 159 -4.15 16.66 -12.63
C PHE A 159 -4.37 18.18 -12.70
N MET A 160 -4.61 18.75 -13.90
CA MET A 160 -4.95 20.16 -14.06
C MET A 160 -6.30 20.52 -13.42
N GLU A 161 -7.33 19.69 -13.61
CA GLU A 161 -8.63 19.84 -12.95
C GLU A 161 -8.50 19.80 -11.41
N PHE A 162 -7.69 18.86 -10.90
CA PHE A 162 -7.43 18.75 -9.48
C PHE A 162 -6.72 19.99 -8.90
N ILE A 163 -5.62 20.45 -9.50
CA ILE A 163 -4.88 21.63 -9.03
C ILE A 163 -5.70 22.92 -9.17
N GLN A 164 -6.61 23.01 -10.14
CA GLN A 164 -7.56 24.13 -10.24
C GLN A 164 -8.57 24.14 -9.09
N THR A 165 -8.94 22.98 -8.56
CA THR A 165 -9.94 22.81 -7.48
C THR A 165 -9.31 22.87 -6.08
N TYR A 166 -8.10 22.32 -5.95
CA TYR A 166 -7.36 22.14 -4.71
C TYR A 166 -5.92 22.67 -4.85
N PRO A 167 -5.72 24.00 -5.03
CA PRO A 167 -4.42 24.59 -5.34
C PRO A 167 -3.37 24.42 -4.23
N ASP A 168 -3.79 24.28 -2.98
CA ASP A 168 -2.91 24.09 -1.82
C ASP A 168 -2.44 22.64 -1.61
N VAL A 169 -3.05 21.66 -2.31
CA VAL A 169 -2.76 20.23 -2.14
C VAL A 169 -1.72 19.76 -3.16
N LYS A 170 -0.54 19.36 -2.67
CA LYS A 170 0.55 18.84 -3.51
C LYS A 170 0.28 17.40 -3.94
N ALA A 171 0.81 17.01 -5.10
CA ALA A 171 0.68 15.66 -5.63
C ALA A 171 1.10 14.56 -4.63
N ASP A 172 2.18 14.79 -3.88
CA ASP A 172 2.71 13.86 -2.88
C ASP A 172 1.83 13.71 -1.63
N GLN A 173 0.85 14.60 -1.44
CA GLN A 173 -0.12 14.56 -0.34
C GLN A 173 -1.40 13.80 -0.72
N ILE A 174 -1.60 13.46 -2.00
CA ILE A 174 -2.81 12.77 -2.49
C ILE A 174 -2.73 11.29 -2.09
N PRO A 175 -3.63 10.78 -1.20
CA PRO A 175 -3.52 9.42 -0.66
C PRO A 175 -3.76 8.32 -1.70
N GLN A 176 -3.17 7.14 -1.47
CA GLN A 176 -3.34 5.98 -2.36
C GLN A 176 -4.81 5.50 -2.44
N GLU A 177 -5.65 5.76 -1.43
CA GLU A 177 -7.10 5.49 -1.51
C GLU A 177 -7.78 6.33 -2.61
N VAL A 178 -7.43 7.61 -2.72
CA VAL A 178 -7.97 8.54 -3.72
C VAL A 178 -7.59 8.10 -5.14
N TRP A 179 -6.31 7.74 -5.36
CA TRP A 179 -5.86 7.21 -6.65
C TRP A 179 -6.55 5.89 -7.05
N GLN A 180 -6.89 5.03 -6.08
CA GLN A 180 -7.67 3.80 -6.35
C GLN A 180 -9.11 4.12 -6.74
N MET A 181 -9.78 5.05 -6.04
CA MET A 181 -11.12 5.53 -6.43
C MET A 181 -11.13 6.08 -7.87
N THR A 182 -10.08 6.81 -8.28
CA THR A 182 -9.99 7.31 -9.66
C THR A 182 -9.68 6.22 -10.68
N PHE A 183 -8.65 5.40 -10.49
CA PHE A 183 -8.22 4.44 -11.52
C PHE A 183 -8.97 3.10 -11.54
N GLN A 184 -9.63 2.71 -10.44
CA GLN A 184 -10.38 1.44 -10.35
C GLN A 184 -11.90 1.65 -10.37
N GLN A 185 -12.40 2.73 -9.77
CA GLN A 185 -13.84 2.99 -9.63
C GLN A 185 -14.34 4.12 -10.55
N GLY A 186 -13.44 4.81 -11.26
CA GLY A 186 -13.77 5.81 -12.28
C GLY A 186 -14.18 7.20 -11.76
N TYR A 187 -13.98 7.49 -10.47
CA TYR A 187 -14.28 8.82 -9.92
C TYR A 187 -13.27 9.89 -10.42
N PRO A 188 -13.72 11.09 -10.83
CA PRO A 188 -12.79 12.18 -11.11
C PRO A 188 -11.97 12.51 -9.84
N LEU A 189 -10.70 12.88 -10.03
CA LEU A 189 -9.73 13.00 -8.93
C LEU A 189 -10.17 14.01 -7.86
N THR A 190 -10.86 15.07 -8.30
CA THR A 190 -11.55 16.07 -7.48
C THR A 190 -12.58 15.45 -6.53
N ALA A 191 -13.50 14.63 -7.06
CA ALA A 191 -14.53 13.96 -6.26
C ALA A 191 -13.95 12.84 -5.37
N ALA A 192 -12.97 12.09 -5.87
CA ALA A 192 -12.29 11.04 -5.09
C ALA A 192 -11.59 11.63 -3.86
N TYR A 193 -10.89 12.77 -4.02
CA TYR A 193 -10.30 13.49 -2.90
C TYR A 193 -11.37 14.05 -1.94
N ALA A 194 -12.44 14.67 -2.46
CA ALA A 194 -13.53 15.18 -1.63
C ALA A 194 -14.22 14.09 -0.78
N ILE A 195 -14.38 12.87 -1.32
CA ILE A 195 -14.91 11.71 -0.59
C ILE A 195 -13.97 11.31 0.56
N TRP A 196 -12.66 11.21 0.30
CA TRP A 196 -11.66 10.90 1.32
C TRP A 196 -11.55 11.99 2.39
N GLU A 197 -11.56 13.26 2.00
CA GLU A 197 -11.54 14.43 2.89
C GLU A 197 -12.75 14.43 3.82
N ASN A 198 -13.97 14.20 3.27
CA ASN A 198 -15.18 14.04 4.07
C ASN A 198 -15.12 12.84 5.03
N LYS A 199 -14.47 11.73 4.63
CA LYS A 199 -14.24 10.56 5.48
C LYS A 199 -13.31 10.90 6.65
N GLN A 200 -12.22 11.63 6.41
CA GLN A 200 -11.32 12.11 7.46
C GLN A 200 -12.00 13.09 8.42
N LEU A 201 -12.71 14.10 7.90
CA LEU A 201 -13.41 15.08 8.73
C LEU A 201 -14.48 14.43 9.62
N LYS A 202 -15.23 13.44 9.11
CA LYS A 202 -16.19 12.67 9.91
C LYS A 202 -15.52 11.86 11.02
N GLN A 203 -14.39 11.22 10.74
CA GLN A 203 -13.61 10.49 11.76
C GLN A 203 -13.09 11.45 12.85
N GLN A 204 -12.52 12.59 12.48
CA GLN A 204 -12.07 13.61 13.43
C GLN A 204 -13.21 14.14 14.31
N MET A 205 -14.38 14.43 13.73
CA MET A 205 -15.55 14.89 14.49
C MET A 205 -16.06 13.82 15.48
N GLN A 206 -16.05 12.54 15.09
CA GLN A 206 -16.39 11.44 16.00
C GLN A 206 -15.38 11.32 17.15
N THR A 207 -14.08 11.46 16.88
CA THR A 207 -13.05 11.48 17.93
C THR A 207 -13.21 12.67 18.89
N ILE A 208 -13.51 13.87 18.37
CA ILE A 208 -13.74 15.07 19.18
C ILE A 208 -14.98 14.89 20.08
N GLN A 209 -16.10 14.39 19.53
CA GLN A 209 -17.32 14.12 20.30
C GLN A 209 -17.11 13.03 21.37
N ALA A 210 -16.37 11.97 21.06
CA ALA A 210 -16.02 10.94 22.03
C ALA A 210 -15.16 11.52 23.16
N ASN A 211 -14.15 12.33 22.83
CA ASN A 211 -13.29 12.98 23.82
C ASN A 211 -14.05 13.98 24.69
N GLN A 212 -15.00 14.75 24.13
CA GLN A 212 -15.87 15.64 24.89
C GLN A 212 -16.77 14.87 25.86
N LYS A 213 -17.47 13.84 25.39
CA LYS A 213 -18.31 12.98 26.25
C LYS A 213 -17.49 12.29 27.36
N ASN A 214 -16.27 11.85 27.06
CA ASN A 214 -15.37 11.27 28.04
C ASN A 214 -14.90 12.31 29.06
N ALA A 215 -14.59 13.54 28.65
CA ALA A 215 -14.23 14.63 29.57
C ALA A 215 -15.40 15.00 30.49
N GLU A 216 -16.62 15.14 29.95
CA GLU A 216 -17.84 15.41 30.74
C GLU A 216 -18.06 14.34 31.82
N THR A 217 -18.08 13.07 31.41
CA THR A 217 -18.32 11.93 32.32
C THR A 217 -17.17 11.66 33.30
N SER A 218 -15.92 11.91 32.91
CA SER A 218 -14.74 11.66 33.76
C SER A 218 -14.57 12.66 34.91
N THR A 219 -15.29 13.79 34.93
CA THR A 219 -15.27 14.72 36.08
C THR A 219 -15.93 14.17 37.35
N GLY A 220 -16.67 13.06 37.27
CA GLY A 220 -17.46 12.52 38.39
C GLY A 220 -16.65 11.92 39.55
N ALA A 221 -15.39 11.53 39.34
CA ALA A 221 -14.63 10.73 40.32
C ALA A 221 -13.97 11.54 41.46
N ALA A 222 -13.85 12.86 41.34
CA ALA A 222 -13.04 13.70 42.24
C ALA A 222 -13.86 14.57 43.22
N LYS A 223 -15.15 14.26 43.44
CA LYS A 223 -16.07 15.11 44.22
C LYS A 223 -16.77 14.43 45.41
N ASN A 224 -16.39 13.20 45.74
CA ASN A 224 -16.80 12.50 46.96
C ASN A 224 -15.57 12.11 47.80
N VAL A 225 -14.83 13.12 48.28
CA VAL A 225 -13.95 12.97 49.46
C VAL A 225 -14.55 13.83 50.57
N ASP A 226 -15.80 13.50 50.91
CA ASP A 226 -16.46 14.10 52.07
C ASP A 226 -15.88 13.48 53.36
N LYS A 227 -15.98 14.20 54.48
CA LYS A 227 -15.19 13.90 55.68
C LYS A 227 -15.57 12.55 56.31
N VAL A 228 -14.66 11.58 56.25
CA VAL A 228 -14.67 10.42 57.15
C VAL A 228 -13.36 10.38 57.93
N GLN A 229 -13.41 10.83 59.19
CA GLN A 229 -12.32 10.62 60.16
C GLN A 229 -12.37 9.18 60.69
N GLY A 230 -12.06 8.21 59.81
CA GLY A 230 -11.72 6.85 60.21
C GLY A 230 -10.20 6.74 60.35
N LYS A 231 -9.71 6.16 61.46
CA LYS A 231 -8.29 5.79 61.59
C LYS A 231 -7.90 4.79 60.49
N ASP A 232 -6.67 4.91 60.01
CA ASP A 232 -6.10 3.95 59.07
C ASP A 232 -5.98 2.57 59.75
N PRO A 233 -6.44 1.46 59.13
CA PRO A 233 -6.24 0.12 59.68
C PRO A 233 -4.76 -0.24 59.94
N PHE A 234 -3.78 0.40 59.29
CA PHE A 234 -2.35 0.24 59.61
C PHE A 234 -1.96 0.84 60.98
N GLU A 235 -2.60 1.92 61.44
CA GLU A 235 -2.29 2.51 62.76
C GLU A 235 -2.71 1.59 63.91
N ILE A 236 -3.71 0.75 63.70
CA ILE A 236 -4.29 -0.12 64.74
C ILE A 236 -3.31 -1.21 65.21
N GLY A 237 -2.33 -1.58 64.37
CA GLY A 237 -1.37 -2.65 64.65
C GLY A 237 -0.17 -2.28 65.52
N PHE A 238 0.08 -0.99 65.78
CA PHE A 238 1.28 -0.53 66.51
C PHE A 238 1.03 -0.18 67.99
N ASP A 239 -0.21 0.11 68.40
CA ASP A 239 -0.59 0.41 69.79
C ASP A 239 -0.74 -0.87 70.66
N SER A 240 0.16 -1.86 70.52
CA SER A 240 0.05 -3.17 71.21
C SER A 240 1.40 -3.84 71.51
N VAL A 241 2.26 -3.14 72.26
CA VAL A 241 3.47 -3.65 72.94
C VAL A 241 3.55 -3.07 74.34
#